data_AF-A0A2M7FC73-F1
#
_entry.id   AF-A0A2M7FC73-F1
#
_cell.length_a   1.000
_cell.length_b   1.000
_cell.length_c   1.000
_cell.angle_alpha   90.00
_cell.angle_beta   90.00
_cell.angle_gamma   90.00
#
_symmetry.space_group_name_H-M   'P 1'
#
loop_
_entity.id
_entity.type
_entity.pdbx_description
1 polymer ?
#
loop_
_entity_poly.entity_id
_entity_poly.type
_entity_poly.pdbx_seq_one_letter_code
_entity_poly.pdbx_strand_id
1 'polypeptide(L)'
;EKKCLNCHSPHLGYTKNNLVNPLHTLCFRCHDASIMGNEFKHPPAEQDCITCHKPHSSGNVMLLQDETIPLCQNCHSVLGKHVHPMAGNYKDPVTGRMLTCASCHDPHSSDFEKLTRGERTRELCARCHKSGEHEL
;
A
#
# COMPACT_ATOMS: atom_id res chain seq x y z
N GLU A 1 -6.00 4.66 24.35
CA GLU A 1 -6.86 3.66 25.03
C GLU A 1 -6.78 2.34 24.26
N LYS A 2 -6.42 1.22 24.90
CA LYS A 2 -6.25 -0.09 24.24
C LYS A 2 -7.60 -0.81 24.14
N LYS A 3 -8.42 -0.43 23.16
CA LYS A 3 -9.78 -0.97 22.97
C LYS A 3 -9.78 -2.30 22.19
N CYS A 4 -9.22 -3.34 22.79
CA CYS A 4 -9.14 -4.69 22.18
C CYS A 4 -10.52 -5.20 21.74
N LEU A 5 -11.57 -4.86 22.52
CA LEU A 5 -12.94 -5.31 22.31
C LEU A 5 -13.64 -4.68 21.09
N ASN A 6 -13.04 -3.66 20.47
CA ASN A 6 -13.57 -3.10 19.23
C ASN A 6 -13.41 -4.06 18.04
N CYS A 7 -12.42 -4.94 18.13
CA CYS A 7 -12.08 -5.90 17.08
C CYS A 7 -12.25 -7.35 17.55
N HIS A 8 -12.00 -7.64 18.84
CA HIS A 8 -12.04 -9.00 19.39
C HIS A 8 -13.22 -9.22 20.35
N SER A 9 -13.83 -10.39 20.27
CA SER A 9 -14.78 -10.91 21.25
C SER A 9 -13.99 -11.56 22.39
N PRO A 10 -14.32 -11.28 23.67
CA PRO A 10 -13.73 -11.98 24.81
C PRO A 10 -14.35 -13.38 25.01
N HIS A 11 -15.42 -13.69 24.27
CA HIS A 11 -16.06 -15.01 24.23
C HIS A 11 -15.79 -15.65 22.86
N LEU A 12 -16.81 -16.27 22.27
CA LEU A 12 -16.74 -16.76 20.89
C LEU A 12 -16.87 -15.56 19.94
N GLY A 13 -15.90 -15.40 19.04
CA GLY A 13 -16.01 -14.46 17.91
C GLY A 13 -16.77 -15.06 16.74
N TYR A 14 -17.15 -14.20 15.80
CA TYR A 14 -17.85 -14.63 14.57
C TYR A 14 -16.92 -15.29 13.56
N THR A 15 -15.62 -14.99 13.62
CA THR A 15 -14.60 -15.53 12.72
C THR A 15 -13.31 -15.91 13.46
N LYS A 16 -12.32 -16.42 12.70
CA LYS A 16 -10.99 -16.79 13.20
C LYS A 16 -10.38 -15.66 14.05
N ASN A 17 -9.57 -16.01 15.05
CA ASN A 17 -8.93 -15.07 15.99
C ASN A 17 -9.92 -14.27 16.86
N ASN A 18 -11.12 -14.83 17.09
CA ASN A 18 -12.18 -14.23 17.90
C ASN A 18 -12.60 -12.83 17.41
N LEU A 19 -12.60 -12.57 16.10
CA LEU A 19 -13.00 -11.26 15.59
C LEU A 19 -14.52 -11.06 15.70
N VAL A 20 -14.95 -9.84 16.04
CA VAL A 20 -16.37 -9.48 16.19
C VAL A 20 -17.09 -9.27 14.84
N ASN A 21 -16.35 -9.18 13.73
CA ASN A 21 -16.85 -9.16 12.36
C ASN A 21 -15.78 -9.75 11.41
N PRO A 22 -16.11 -10.05 10.15
CA PRO A 22 -15.09 -10.30 9.13
C PRO A 22 -14.07 -9.16 9.05
N LEU A 23 -12.81 -9.51 8.78
CA LEU A 23 -11.68 -8.58 8.87
C LEU A 23 -11.86 -7.33 8.00
N HIS A 24 -12.22 -7.49 6.72
CA HIS A 24 -12.47 -6.36 5.80
C HIS A 24 -13.50 -5.38 6.39
N THR A 25 -14.59 -5.91 6.94
CA THR A 25 -15.67 -5.11 7.55
C THR A 25 -15.17 -4.39 8.79
N LEU A 26 -14.32 -5.02 9.62
CA LEU A 26 -13.74 -4.36 10.79
C LEU A 26 -12.88 -3.16 10.41
N CYS A 27 -12.01 -3.31 9.41
CA CYS A 27 -11.13 -2.25 8.97
C CYS A 27 -11.93 -1.03 8.51
N PHE A 28 -12.98 -1.24 7.70
CA PHE A 28 -13.80 -0.15 7.14
C PHE A 28 -14.86 0.43 8.09
N ARG A 29 -14.95 -0.04 9.34
CA ARG A 29 -15.71 0.69 10.37
C ARG A 29 -15.07 2.03 10.74
N CYS A 30 -13.77 2.14 10.53
CA CYS A 30 -12.98 3.33 10.85
C CYS A 30 -12.21 3.88 9.64
N HIS A 31 -11.70 3.00 8.77
CA HIS A 31 -11.03 3.42 7.54
C HIS A 31 -12.04 3.68 6.43
N ASP A 32 -11.76 4.68 5.62
CA ASP A 32 -12.60 4.98 4.46
C ASP A 32 -12.47 3.87 3.41
N ALA A 33 -13.60 3.30 3.02
CA ALA A 33 -13.67 2.27 1.98
C ALA A 33 -13.39 2.80 0.57
N SER A 34 -13.40 4.13 0.38
CA SER A 34 -13.08 4.77 -0.90
C SER A 34 -11.67 4.43 -1.42
N ILE A 35 -10.74 4.03 -0.56
CA ILE A 35 -9.40 3.56 -0.96
C ILE A 35 -9.43 2.30 -1.84
N MET A 36 -10.56 1.58 -1.86
CA MET A 36 -10.83 0.42 -2.72
C MET A 36 -11.87 0.73 -3.81
N GLY A 37 -12.19 2.01 -4.02
CA GLY A 37 -13.27 2.45 -4.90
C GLY A 37 -12.89 2.61 -6.38
N ASN A 38 -11.59 2.59 -6.69
CA ASN A 38 -11.10 2.82 -8.04
C ASN A 38 -11.27 1.60 -8.96
N GLU A 39 -11.11 1.81 -10.27
CA GLU A 39 -11.33 0.77 -11.30
C GLU A 39 -10.46 -0.48 -11.10
N PHE A 40 -9.15 -0.28 -10.92
CA PHE A 40 -8.19 -1.37 -10.73
C PHE A 40 -7.88 -1.53 -9.26
N LYS A 41 -8.13 -2.73 -8.73
CA LYS A 41 -7.91 -3.05 -7.32
C LYS A 41 -6.79 -4.06 -7.18
N HIS A 42 -6.00 -3.91 -6.13
CA HIS A 42 -4.97 -4.88 -5.80
C HIS A 42 -5.64 -6.12 -5.18
N PRO A 43 -5.60 -7.30 -5.81
CA PRO A 43 -6.38 -8.44 -5.33
C PRO A 43 -6.10 -8.83 -3.86
N PRO A 44 -4.86 -8.80 -3.36
CA PRO A 44 -4.59 -9.03 -1.93
C PRO A 44 -5.27 -8.00 -1.02
N ALA A 45 -5.38 -6.74 -1.44
CA ALA A 45 -5.99 -5.67 -0.64
C ALA A 45 -7.53 -5.80 -0.55
N GLU A 46 -8.16 -6.40 -1.57
CA GLU A 46 -9.60 -6.72 -1.53
C GLU A 46 -9.92 -7.88 -0.59
N GLN A 47 -8.97 -8.80 -0.41
CA GLN A 47 -9.19 -10.05 0.32
C GLN A 47 -8.75 -9.96 1.77
N ASP A 48 -7.54 -9.44 2.03
CA ASP A 48 -6.94 -9.46 3.36
C ASP A 48 -5.96 -8.29 3.60
N CYS A 49 -6.44 -7.31 4.37
CA CYS A 49 -5.66 -6.15 4.79
C CYS A 49 -4.43 -6.54 5.64
N ILE A 50 -4.50 -7.63 6.42
CA ILE A 50 -3.41 -8.03 7.31
C ILE A 50 -2.32 -8.82 6.59
N THR A 51 -2.47 -9.11 5.28
CA THR A 51 -1.33 -9.57 4.47
C THR A 51 -0.21 -8.52 4.45
N CYS A 52 -0.58 -7.24 4.40
CA CYS A 52 0.37 -6.13 4.34
C CYS A 52 0.48 -5.35 5.66
N HIS A 53 -0.58 -5.29 6.46
CA HIS A 53 -0.62 -4.50 7.71
C HIS A 53 -0.59 -5.36 8.97
N LYS A 54 -0.07 -4.80 10.06
CA LYS A 54 0.01 -5.40 11.39
C LYS A 54 -0.79 -4.55 12.40
N PRO A 55 -2.10 -4.81 12.58
CA PRO A 55 -3.02 -3.90 13.27
C PRO A 55 -2.74 -3.70 14.76
N HIS A 56 -1.91 -4.56 15.37
CA HIS A 56 -1.53 -4.42 16.78
C HIS A 56 -0.35 -3.47 16.99
N SER A 57 0.72 -3.64 16.22
CA SER A 57 1.96 -2.86 16.34
C SER A 57 2.96 -3.27 15.26
N SER A 58 3.57 -2.29 14.60
CA SER A 58 4.74 -2.47 13.73
C SER A 58 5.70 -1.29 13.87
N GLY A 59 6.98 -1.54 13.63
CA GLY A 59 8.01 -0.51 13.54
C GLY A 59 8.03 0.23 12.20
N ASN A 60 7.25 -0.25 11.22
CA ASN A 60 7.18 0.32 9.88
C ASN A 60 6.06 1.36 9.76
N VAL A 61 6.23 2.27 8.79
CA VAL A 61 5.21 3.26 8.45
C VAL A 61 3.86 2.59 8.16
N MET A 62 2.76 3.26 8.54
CA MET A 62 1.39 2.74 8.32
C MET A 62 1.14 1.32 8.86
N LEU A 63 1.89 0.92 9.89
CA LEU A 63 1.83 -0.41 10.48
C LEU A 63 2.12 -1.56 9.50
N LEU A 64 2.96 -1.35 8.49
CA LEU A 64 3.27 -2.41 7.52
C LEU A 64 4.01 -3.60 8.15
N GLN A 65 3.80 -4.81 7.64
CA GLN A 65 4.48 -6.01 8.14
C GLN A 65 6.00 -5.94 7.95
N ASP A 66 6.47 -5.26 6.91
CA ASP A 66 7.88 -5.04 6.58
C ASP A 66 8.07 -3.65 5.93
N GLU A 67 9.29 -3.25 5.62
CA GLU A 67 9.56 -2.07 4.79
C GLU A 67 8.92 -2.25 3.40
N THR A 68 8.54 -1.15 2.75
CA THR A 68 7.72 -1.20 1.52
C THR A 68 8.31 -2.08 0.43
N ILE A 69 9.62 -2.01 0.19
CA ILE A 69 10.28 -2.77 -0.88
C ILE A 69 10.31 -4.27 -0.58
N PRO A 70 10.90 -4.76 0.53
CA PRO A 70 10.87 -6.18 0.86
C PRO A 70 9.45 -6.72 1.02
N LEU A 71 8.50 -5.92 1.52
CA LEU A 71 7.09 -6.32 1.62
C LEU A 71 6.49 -6.66 0.24
N CYS A 72 6.70 -5.79 -0.77
CA CYS A 72 6.23 -6.05 -2.13
C CYS A 72 6.96 -7.25 -2.76
N GLN A 73 8.24 -7.44 -2.43
CA GLN A 73 9.07 -8.53 -2.94
C GLN A 73 8.64 -9.92 -2.46
N ASN A 74 7.86 -10.01 -1.38
CA ASN A 74 7.29 -11.28 -0.91
C ASN A 74 6.40 -11.96 -1.95
N CYS A 75 5.80 -11.20 -2.88
CA CYS A 75 4.99 -11.75 -3.97
C CYS A 75 5.46 -11.33 -5.36
N HIS A 76 6.07 -10.15 -5.50
CA HIS A 76 6.50 -9.62 -6.79
C HIS A 76 8.00 -9.82 -6.99
N SER A 77 8.39 -10.68 -7.92
CA SER A 77 9.78 -10.77 -8.38
C SER A 77 10.15 -9.51 -9.19
N VAL A 78 10.85 -8.58 -8.53
CA VAL A 78 11.22 -7.26 -9.07
C VAL A 78 12.54 -7.24 -9.83
N LEU A 79 13.14 -8.40 -10.12
CA LEU A 79 14.41 -8.45 -10.84
C LEU A 79 14.23 -8.06 -12.31
N GLY A 80 14.81 -6.92 -12.71
CA GLY A 80 15.03 -6.53 -14.11
C GLY A 80 13.83 -5.97 -14.88
N LYS A 81 12.70 -5.70 -14.22
CA LYS A 81 11.46 -5.24 -14.90
C LYS A 81 11.10 -3.77 -14.67
N HIS A 82 11.88 -3.05 -13.87
CA HIS A 82 11.64 -1.64 -13.59
C HIS A 82 12.53 -0.76 -14.46
N VAL A 83 11.92 0.29 -15.04
CA VAL A 83 12.59 1.30 -15.87
C VAL A 83 13.08 2.51 -15.06
N HIS A 84 12.96 2.45 -13.72
CA HIS A 84 13.31 3.53 -12.82
C HIS A 84 14.11 2.97 -11.62
N PRO A 85 15.16 3.67 -11.15
CA PRO A 85 15.84 3.33 -9.91
C PRO A 85 14.85 3.25 -8.75
N MET A 86 14.97 2.22 -7.92
CA MET A 86 14.21 2.06 -6.68
C MET A 86 15.17 1.58 -5.59
N ALA A 87 14.87 1.89 -4.32
CA ALA A 87 15.73 1.61 -3.16
C ALA A 87 17.04 2.44 -3.11
N GLY A 88 17.88 2.17 -2.10
CA GLY A 88 19.15 2.88 -1.90
C GLY A 88 18.97 4.34 -1.46
N ASN A 89 19.83 5.23 -1.94
CA ASN A 89 19.82 6.65 -1.57
C ASN A 89 18.88 7.52 -2.43
N TYR A 90 18.09 6.91 -3.33
CA TYR A 90 17.16 7.66 -4.17
C TYR A 90 15.96 8.11 -3.35
N LYS A 91 15.72 9.42 -3.36
CA LYS A 91 14.60 10.05 -2.67
C LYS A 91 13.56 10.50 -3.68
N ASP A 92 12.30 10.33 -3.32
CA ASP A 92 11.18 10.98 -3.97
C ASP A 92 11.38 12.51 -3.84
N PRO A 93 11.52 13.26 -4.95
CA PRO A 93 11.79 14.69 -4.89
C PRO A 93 10.60 15.51 -4.38
N VAL A 94 9.38 14.94 -4.40
CA VAL A 94 8.17 15.59 -3.90
C VAL A 94 8.08 15.43 -2.39
N THR A 95 8.34 14.24 -1.86
CA THR A 95 8.15 13.94 -0.43
C THR A 95 9.43 13.95 0.39
N GLY A 96 10.60 13.90 -0.25
CA GLY A 96 11.92 13.76 0.39
C GLY A 96 12.17 12.40 1.05
N ARG A 97 11.20 11.48 0.97
CA ARG A 97 11.29 10.12 1.50
C ARG A 97 12.02 9.21 0.53
N MET A 98 12.46 8.05 0.99
CA MET A 98 13.02 7.02 0.11
C MET A 98 12.01 6.69 -1.00
N LEU A 99 12.48 6.64 -2.24
CA LEU A 99 11.67 6.25 -3.37
C LEU A 99 11.39 4.73 -3.29
N THR A 100 10.12 4.36 -3.30
CA THR A 100 9.66 2.96 -3.17
C THR A 100 8.63 2.62 -4.23
N CYS A 101 8.17 1.36 -4.26
CA CYS A 101 7.08 0.91 -5.11
C CYS A 101 5.83 1.80 -4.96
N ALA A 102 5.52 2.20 -3.72
CA ALA A 102 4.34 3.00 -3.38
C ALA A 102 4.45 4.49 -3.79
N SER A 103 5.62 4.94 -4.23
CA SER A 103 5.80 6.31 -4.74
C SER A 103 5.10 6.50 -6.09
N CYS A 104 5.07 5.45 -6.91
CA CYS A 104 4.40 5.46 -8.22
C CYS A 104 3.15 4.59 -8.25
N HIS A 105 3.05 3.56 -7.40
CA HIS A 105 1.89 2.68 -7.32
C HIS A 105 1.03 2.95 -6.09
N ASP A 106 -0.28 2.72 -6.21
CA ASP A 106 -1.17 2.61 -5.07
C ASP A 106 -1.35 1.12 -4.68
N PRO A 107 -1.00 0.73 -3.45
CA PRO A 107 -1.07 -0.67 -3.04
C PRO A 107 -2.50 -1.19 -2.79
N HIS A 108 -3.52 -0.32 -2.84
CA HIS A 108 -4.92 -0.65 -2.62
C HIS A 108 -5.70 -0.67 -3.93
N SER A 109 -5.85 0.50 -4.58
CA SER A 109 -6.56 0.63 -5.84
C SER A 109 -6.16 1.90 -6.59
N SER A 110 -6.33 1.90 -7.92
CA SER A 110 -6.13 3.06 -8.78
C SER A 110 -7.07 3.03 -9.98
N ASP A 111 -7.39 4.20 -10.53
CA ASP A 111 -8.11 4.33 -11.80
C ASP A 111 -7.20 4.01 -13.00
N PHE A 112 -5.90 3.85 -12.77
CA PHE A 112 -4.92 3.57 -13.80
C PHE A 112 -4.42 2.12 -13.74
N GLU A 113 -4.25 1.52 -14.92
CA GLU A 113 -3.72 0.17 -15.06
C GLU A 113 -2.41 -0.04 -14.30
N LYS A 114 -2.18 -1.28 -13.83
CA LYS A 114 -1.01 -1.65 -13.01
C LYS A 114 -0.93 -0.85 -11.71
N LEU A 115 -2.03 -0.28 -11.26
CA LEU A 115 -2.16 0.44 -10.00
C LEU A 115 -1.25 1.67 -9.92
N THR A 116 -0.91 2.32 -11.03
CA THR A 116 -0.07 3.53 -10.98
C THR A 116 -0.87 4.72 -10.45
N ARG A 117 -0.24 5.69 -9.79
CA ARG A 117 -0.91 6.89 -9.25
C ARG A 117 -1.29 7.93 -10.30
N GLY A 118 -1.19 7.59 -11.59
CA GLY A 118 -1.40 8.42 -12.77
C GLY A 118 -1.27 7.57 -14.03
N GLU A 119 -1.72 8.08 -15.17
CA GLU A 119 -1.51 7.41 -16.47
C GLU A 119 -0.02 7.21 -16.74
N ARG A 120 0.35 6.11 -17.40
CA ARG A 120 1.74 5.78 -17.73
C ARG A 120 2.27 6.59 -18.92
N THR A 121 2.06 7.90 -18.88
CA THR A 121 2.45 8.90 -19.87
C THR A 121 3.50 9.85 -19.27
N ARG A 122 3.92 10.86 -20.06
CA ARG A 122 4.84 11.91 -19.60
C ARG A 122 4.32 12.63 -18.35
N GLU A 123 3.01 12.69 -18.15
CA GLU A 123 2.38 13.39 -17.03
C GLU A 123 2.73 12.77 -15.68
N LEU A 124 2.77 11.44 -15.58
CA LEU A 124 3.20 10.75 -14.36
C LEU A 124 4.66 11.07 -14.02
N CYS A 125 5.53 11.11 -15.03
CA CYS A 125 6.94 11.46 -14.86
C CYS A 125 7.11 12.93 -14.43
N ALA A 126 6.30 13.82 -14.99
CA ALA A 126 6.33 15.26 -14.73
C ALA A 126 5.93 15.64 -13.29
N ARG A 127 5.37 14.70 -12.52
CA ARG A 127 5.10 14.89 -11.08
C ARG A 127 6.38 15.05 -10.26
N CYS A 128 7.48 14.49 -10.74
CA CYS A 128 8.78 14.51 -10.08
C CYS A 128 9.85 15.21 -10.93
N HIS A 129 9.78 15.09 -12.25
CA HIS A 129 10.78 15.64 -13.18
C HIS A 129 10.29 16.90 -13.86
N LYS A 130 11.02 18.00 -13.71
CA LYS A 130 10.73 19.23 -14.48
C LYS A 130 11.18 19.07 -15.92
N SER A 131 10.52 19.81 -16.81
CA SER A 131 10.90 19.91 -18.22
C SER A 131 12.38 20.28 -18.35
N GLY A 132 13.16 19.47 -19.09
CA GLY A 132 14.60 19.69 -19.33
C GLY A 132 15.56 18.93 -18.40
N GLU A 133 15.08 18.19 -17.39
CA GLU A 133 15.96 17.50 -16.42
C GLU A 133 16.62 16.20 -16.93
N HIS A 134 16.21 15.67 -18.10
CA HIS A 134 16.71 14.41 -18.68
C HIS A 134 17.05 14.53 -20.17
N GLU A 135 17.23 15.75 -20.69
CA GLU A 135 17.71 15.97 -22.06
C GLU A 135 19.23 15.73 -22.11
N LEU A 136 19.61 14.48 -22.45
CA LEU A 136 20.93 14.10 -22.92
C LEU A 136 20.81 13.50 -24.32
#